data_AF-A0AAN0N4S0-F1
#
_entry.id   AF-A0AAN0N4S0-F1
#
_cell.length_a   1.000
_cell.length_b   1.000
_cell.length_c   1.000
_cell.angle_alpha   90.00
_cell.angle_beta   90.00
_cell.angle_gamma   90.00
#
_symmetry.space_group_name_H-M   'P 1'
#
loop_
_entity.id
_entity.type
_entity.pdbx_description
1 polymer ?
#
loop_
_entity_poly.entity_id
_entity_poly.type
_entity_poly.pdbx_seq_one_letter_code
_entity_poly.pdbx_strand_id
1 'polypeptide(L)'
;MFRVIEGGLSARPSAAAGPADDAAPSLEDVLREAERRIEATGYESWRNRETLTGIPVPREIRYLAMQIGYVAEAIGRLADIPADFRSDHYWPA
;
A
#
# COMPACT_ATOMS: atom_id res chain seq x y z
N MET A 1 -15.56 36.54 5.66
CA MET A 1 -14.12 36.41 5.38
C MET A 1 -13.80 34.92 5.46
N PHE A 2 -13.61 34.25 4.32
CA PHE A 2 -13.46 32.79 4.28
C PHE A 2 -11.97 32.43 4.20
N ARG A 3 -11.52 31.59 5.13
CA ARG A 3 -10.13 31.11 5.18
C ARG A 3 -10.06 29.83 4.36
N VAL A 4 -9.32 29.89 3.25
CA VAL A 4 -9.03 28.75 2.38
C VAL A 4 -7.94 27.92 3.04
N ILE A 5 -8.16 26.62 3.20
CA ILE A 5 -7.09 25.68 3.53
C ILE A 5 -6.45 25.30 2.19
N GLU A 6 -5.23 25.76 1.94
CA GLU A 6 -4.39 25.25 0.87
C GLU A 6 -3.98 23.82 1.24
N GLY A 7 -4.46 22.84 0.46
CA GLY A 7 -4.01 21.47 0.54
C GLY A 7 -2.56 21.37 0.06
N GLY A 8 -1.64 21.26 1.01
CA GLY A 8 -0.21 21.07 0.76
C GLY A 8 0.06 19.70 0.15
N LEU A 9 -0.02 19.62 -1.18
CA LEU A 9 0.56 18.52 -1.96
C LEU A 9 2.03 18.89 -2.26
N SER A 10 2.89 18.74 -1.26
CA SER A 10 4.34 18.93 -1.37
C SER A 10 4.97 18.09 -0.24
N ALA A 11 5.73 17.03 -0.48
CA ALA A 11 6.49 16.62 -1.64
C ALA A 11 6.44 15.10 -1.76
N ARG A 12 6.21 14.57 -2.97
CA ARG A 12 6.70 13.22 -3.28
C ARG A 12 8.21 13.37 -3.43
N PRO A 13 9.06 12.70 -2.62
CA PRO A 13 10.45 12.57 -2.99
C PRO A 13 10.49 11.83 -4.34
N SER A 14 10.89 12.60 -5.36
CA SER A 14 11.29 12.10 -6.66
C SER A 14 12.43 11.11 -6.47
N ALA A 15 12.25 9.90 -6.98
CA ALA A 15 13.29 8.97 -7.42
C ALA A 15 14.60 9.00 -6.60
N ALA A 16 14.59 8.41 -5.41
CA ALA A 16 15.75 7.66 -4.99
C ALA A 16 15.50 6.22 -5.41
N ALA A 17 16.09 5.82 -6.53
CA ALA A 17 16.62 4.48 -6.60
C ALA A 17 17.47 4.33 -5.33
N GLY A 18 16.94 3.59 -4.34
CA GLY A 18 17.70 3.28 -3.15
C GLY A 18 19.02 2.64 -3.57
N PRO A 19 20.11 2.85 -2.80
CA PRO A 19 21.36 2.16 -3.08
C PRO A 19 21.05 0.67 -3.21
N ALA A 20 21.82 -0.04 -4.05
CA ALA A 20 21.77 -1.50 -4.08
C ALA A 20 21.97 -2.01 -2.65
N ASP A 21 20.87 -2.31 -1.95
CA ASP A 21 20.91 -2.77 -0.58
C ASP A 21 21.12 -4.28 -0.65
N ASP A 22 22.38 -4.69 -0.49
CA ASP A 22 22.75 -6.06 -0.09
C ASP A 22 22.19 -6.42 1.31
N ALA A 23 21.43 -5.51 1.94
CA ALA A 23 20.70 -5.76 3.17
C ALA A 23 19.46 -6.64 2.93
N ALA A 24 19.29 -7.66 3.77
CA ALA A 24 18.11 -8.51 3.74
C ALA A 24 16.83 -7.66 3.92
N PRO A 25 15.75 -7.93 3.16
CA PRO A 25 14.50 -7.20 3.30
C PRO A 25 13.94 -7.31 4.73
N SER A 26 13.35 -6.22 5.21
CA SER A 26 12.74 -6.13 6.53
C SER A 26 11.22 -6.25 6.49
N LEU A 27 10.60 -6.47 7.66
CA LEU A 27 9.13 -6.40 7.81
C LEU A 27 8.58 -5.05 7.34
N GLU A 28 9.30 -3.96 7.62
CA GLU A 28 8.89 -2.62 7.20
C GLU A 28 8.85 -2.48 5.67
N ASP A 29 9.77 -3.12 4.96
CA ASP A 29 9.75 -3.15 3.49
C ASP A 29 8.52 -3.88 2.95
N VAL A 30 8.11 -4.97 3.59
CA VAL A 30 6.90 -5.73 3.24
C VAL A 30 5.64 -4.91 3.49
N LEU A 31 5.57 -4.21 4.63
CA LEU A 31 4.42 -3.34 4.95
C LEU A 31 4.31 -2.16 3.99
N ARG A 32 5.43 -1.52 3.63
CA ARG A 32 5.48 -0.43 2.65
C ARG A 32 5.04 -0.89 1.26
N GLU A 33 5.43 -2.11 0.88
CA GLU A 33 5.02 -2.73 -0.37
C GLU A 33 3.52 -3.02 -0.41
N ALA A 34 2.97 -3.51 0.70
CA ALA A 34 1.55 -3.76 0.86
C ALA A 34 0.74 -2.47 0.77
N GLU A 35 1.18 -1.41 1.46
CA GLU A 35 0.57 -0.08 1.41
C GLU A 35 0.56 0.44 -0.04
N ARG A 36 1.71 0.40 -0.74
CA ARG A 36 1.78 0.81 -2.15
C ARG A 36 0.80 0.05 -3.03
N ARG A 37 0.65 -1.27 -2.83
CA ARG A 37 -0.31 -2.09 -3.60
C ARG A 37 -1.76 -1.74 -3.26
N ILE A 38 -2.09 -1.53 -1.99
CA ILE A 38 -3.44 -1.11 -1.57
C ILE A 38 -3.79 0.25 -2.17
N GLU A 39 -2.86 1.21 -2.15
CA GLU A 39 -3.03 2.52 -2.80
C GLU A 39 -3.32 2.38 -4.30
N ALA A 40 -2.61 1.48 -5.00
CA ALA A 40 -2.80 1.23 -6.43
C ALA A 40 -4.19 0.68 -6.78
N THR A 41 -4.89 0.03 -5.83
CA THR A 41 -6.29 -0.42 -6.04
C THR A 41 -7.30 0.73 -6.00
N GLY A 42 -6.90 1.92 -5.57
CA GLY A 42 -7.81 3.05 -5.33
C GLY A 42 -8.68 2.90 -4.08
N TYR A 43 -8.36 1.94 -3.19
CA TYR A 43 -9.16 1.62 -2.01
C TYR A 43 -9.45 2.85 -1.13
N GLU A 44 -8.45 3.70 -0.87
CA GLU A 44 -8.65 4.90 -0.05
C GLU A 44 -9.62 5.91 -0.67
N SER A 45 -9.61 6.04 -1.99
CA SER A 45 -10.60 6.89 -2.69
C SER A 45 -12.03 6.36 -2.51
N TRP A 46 -12.20 5.04 -2.61
CA TRP A 46 -13.50 4.40 -2.37
C TRP A 46 -13.93 4.49 -0.91
N ARG A 47 -13.01 4.32 0.04
CA ARG A 47 -13.29 4.44 1.47
C ARG A 47 -13.73 5.86 1.84
N ASN A 48 -13.06 6.87 1.29
CA ASN A 48 -13.44 8.27 1.48
C ASN A 48 -14.84 8.54 0.91
N ARG A 49 -15.14 8.00 -0.27
CA ARG A 49 -16.48 8.08 -0.85
C ARG A 49 -17.53 7.39 0.01
N GLU A 50 -17.26 6.20 0.53
CA GLU A 50 -18.17 5.47 1.44
C GLU A 50 -18.47 6.30 2.68
N THR A 51 -17.45 6.94 3.26
CA THR A 51 -17.61 7.80 4.43
C THR A 51 -18.47 9.02 4.15
N LEU A 52 -18.33 9.65 2.98
CA LEU A 52 -19.07 10.87 2.61
C LEU A 52 -20.48 10.61 2.08
N THR A 53 -20.70 9.46 1.44
CA THR A 53 -21.94 9.17 0.69
C THR A 53 -22.75 8.02 1.25
N GLY A 54 -22.17 7.21 2.15
CA GLY A 54 -22.74 5.96 2.64
C GLY A 54 -22.75 4.82 1.60
N ILE A 55 -22.28 5.07 0.37
CA ILE A 55 -22.22 4.05 -0.68
C ILE A 55 -21.04 3.13 -0.42
N PRO A 56 -21.25 1.81 -0.26
CA PRO A 56 -20.19 0.91 0.15
C PRO A 56 -19.06 0.79 -0.87
N VAL A 57 -17.85 0.55 -0.39
CA VAL A 57 -16.71 0.17 -1.26
C VAL A 57 -17.06 -1.11 -2.04
N PRO A 58 -16.82 -1.14 -3.37
CA PRO A 58 -16.99 -2.34 -4.18
C PRO A 58 -16.31 -3.56 -3.55
N ARG A 59 -17.03 -4.68 -3.54
CA ARG A 59 -16.63 -5.89 -2.83
C ARG A 59 -15.26 -6.39 -3.26
N GLU A 60 -15.00 -6.33 -4.56
CA GLU A 60 -13.78 -6.78 -5.22
C GLU A 60 -12.57 -5.97 -4.72
N ILE A 61 -12.70 -4.65 -4.64
CA ILE A 61 -11.64 -3.75 -4.17
C ILE A 61 -11.39 -3.97 -2.67
N ARG A 62 -12.47 -4.12 -1.88
CA ARG A 62 -12.36 -4.40 -0.44
C ARG A 62 -11.63 -5.71 -0.18
N TYR A 63 -11.95 -6.76 -0.94
CA TYR A 63 -11.30 -8.05 -0.81
C TYR A 63 -9.87 -8.06 -1.30
N LEU A 64 -9.57 -7.38 -2.41
CA LEU A 64 -8.20 -7.27 -2.89
C LEU A 64 -7.30 -6.59 -1.84
N ALA A 65 -7.74 -5.48 -1.25
CA ALA A 65 -7.01 -4.81 -0.18
C ALA A 65 -6.80 -5.72 1.06
N MET A 66 -7.83 -6.49 1.43
CA MET A 66 -7.75 -7.47 2.51
C MET A 66 -6.75 -8.60 2.20
N GLN A 67 -6.76 -9.13 0.98
CA GLN A 67 -5.82 -10.17 0.54
C GLN A 67 -4.37 -9.66 0.53
N ILE A 68 -4.14 -8.43 0.07
CA ILE A 68 -2.82 -7.79 0.13
C ILE A 68 -2.34 -7.72 1.60
N GLY A 69 -3.22 -7.31 2.52
CA GLY A 69 -2.89 -7.30 3.96
C GLY A 69 -2.53 -8.69 4.50
N TYR A 70 -3.28 -9.73 4.13
CA TYR A 70 -2.97 -11.11 4.55
C TYR A 70 -1.63 -11.61 3.99
N VAL A 71 -1.33 -11.31 2.73
CA VAL A 71 -0.04 -11.66 2.13
C VAL A 71 1.10 -10.95 2.85
N ALA A 72 0.97 -9.66 3.14
CA ALA A 72 1.97 -8.89 3.87
C ALA A 72 2.25 -9.51 5.26
N GLU A 73 1.19 -9.90 5.97
CA GLU A 73 1.30 -10.55 7.27
C GLU A 73 1.95 -11.95 7.16
N ALA A 74 1.67 -12.70 6.09
CA ALA A 74 2.26 -14.02 5.86
C ALA A 74 3.76 -13.92 5.53
N ILE A 75 4.15 -13.03 4.60
CA ILE A 75 5.55 -12.78 4.25
C ILE A 75 6.31 -12.23 5.47
N GLY A 76 5.71 -11.30 6.21
CA GLY A 76 6.33 -10.69 7.39
C GLY A 76 6.58 -11.64 8.56
N ARG A 77 5.97 -12.83 8.57
CA ARG A 77 6.22 -13.89 9.57
C ARG A 77 7.36 -14.83 9.17
N LEU A 78 7.88 -14.74 7.95
CA LEU A 78 8.99 -15.58 7.52
C LEU A 78 10.24 -15.21 8.33
N ALA A 79 11.02 -16.22 8.72
CA ALA A 79 12.28 -16.01 9.42
C ALA A 79 13.28 -15.22 8.54
N ASP A 80 13.29 -15.53 7.24
CA ASP A 80 14.04 -14.82 6.20
C ASP A 80 13.06 -14.36 5.10
N ILE A 81 12.97 -13.05 4.88
CA ILE A 81 12.09 -12.48 3.86
C ILE A 81 12.79 -12.63 2.48
N PRO A 82 12.11 -13.17 1.46
CA PRO A 82 12.69 -13.32 0.11
C PRO A 82 13.14 -11.98 -0.47
N ALA A 83 14.32 -11.93 -1.09
CA ALA A 83 14.83 -10.71 -1.73
C ALA A 83 13.90 -10.19 -2.86
N ASP A 84 13.18 -11.10 -3.50
CA ASP A 84 12.21 -10.85 -4.56
C ASP A 84 10.77 -10.77 -4.07
N PHE A 85 10.52 -10.53 -2.76
CA PHE A 85 9.17 -10.48 -2.19
C PHE A 85 8.23 -9.50 -2.90
N ARG A 86 8.74 -8.52 -3.66
CA ARG A 86 7.97 -7.58 -4.49
C ARG A 86 7.41 -8.20 -5.76
N SER A 87 7.81 -9.41 -6.13
CA SER A 87 7.33 -10.14 -7.30
C SER A 87 5.84 -10.46 -7.18
N ASP A 88 5.10 -10.29 -8.28
CA ASP A 88 3.65 -10.53 -8.32
C ASP A 88 3.28 -12.00 -8.06
N HIS A 89 4.25 -12.93 -8.04
CA HIS A 89 4.02 -14.30 -7.59
C HIS A 89 3.52 -14.39 -6.14
N TYR A 90 3.93 -13.46 -5.28
CA TYR A 90 3.57 -13.45 -3.87
C TYR A 90 2.25 -12.72 -3.58
N TRP A 91 1.81 -11.83 -4.47
CA TRP A 91 0.70 -10.90 -4.21
C TRP A 91 -0.53 -11.28 -5.03
N PRO A 92 -1.75 -10.96 -4.55
CA PRO A 92 -2.95 -11.16 -5.35
C PRO A 92 -2.96 -10.20 -6.55
N ALA A 93 -3.46 -10.70 -7.68
CA ALA A 93 -3.69 -9.94 -8.92
C ALA A 93 -5.07 -9.29 -8.95
#